data_AF-A0A368FVG4-F1
#
_entry.id   AF-A0A368FVG4-F1
#
_cell.length_a   1.000
_cell.length_b   1.000
_cell.length_c   1.000
_cell.angle_alpha   90.00
_cell.angle_beta   90.00
_cell.angle_gamma   90.00
#
_symmetry.space_group_name_H-M   'P 1'
#
loop_
_entity.id
_entity.type
_entity.pdbx_description
1 polymer ?
#
loop_
_entity_poly.entity_id
_entity_poly.type
_entity_poly.pdbx_seq_one_letter_code
_entity_poly.pdbx_strand_id
1 'polypeptide(L)'
;MADGRESPVPSDGGVEIPEKYSCEVRRCEELFRNVAISENLPRQMMKTRPDEVRNTAGGFVFPVSDETRVRRFIILGTSGGTYYSSEKELTMDNVKALIDIIEKGHGSLILKEIYEISLAGRNPKQDPLLMALALCARYNVCDYVAKMRQAEKASEALVAAKHKYLSELHKSALGIVNDVCRIPTHLFTFVKYCEMISHSTQPEEGKKSTGWGRLMRQTIQDWYASKAPEQLAMHLTKYPQRGGWSHRDLFRLAHPTLKEKAEENSILEYEQLYHFAVKGEFCAT
;
A
#
# COMPACT_ATOMS: atom_id res chain seq x y z
N MET A 1 27.23 -51.85 -46.84
CA MET A 1 28.40 -51.20 -47.47
C MET A 1 28.79 -50.04 -46.56
N ALA A 2 29.90 -50.19 -45.84
CA ALA A 2 30.43 -49.17 -44.94
C ALA A 2 31.33 -48.24 -45.78
N ASP A 3 30.95 -46.95 -45.88
CA ASP A 3 31.78 -45.94 -46.55
C ASP A 3 32.89 -45.52 -45.57
N GLY A 4 34.07 -46.13 -45.73
CA GLY A 4 35.26 -45.88 -44.94
C GLY A 4 35.96 -44.60 -45.36
N ARG A 5 35.47 -43.46 -44.86
CA ARG A 5 36.22 -42.20 -44.87
C ARG A 5 36.81 -41.96 -43.50
N GLU A 6 37.99 -42.53 -43.25
CA GLU A 6 38.88 -42.01 -42.22
C GLU A 6 39.33 -40.61 -42.65
N SER A 7 38.78 -39.59 -42.00
CA SER A 7 39.36 -38.25 -42.04
C SER A 7 40.78 -38.34 -41.49
N PRO A 8 41.82 -37.81 -42.17
CA PRO A 8 43.16 -37.82 -41.62
C PRO A 8 43.16 -36.94 -40.37
N VAL A 9 43.29 -37.56 -39.20
CA VAL A 9 43.63 -36.86 -37.97
C VAL A 9 44.96 -36.16 -38.25
N PRO A 10 45.05 -34.82 -38.18
CA PRO A 10 46.34 -34.17 -38.29
C PRO A 10 47.20 -34.76 -37.20
N SER A 11 48.34 -35.36 -37.57
CA SER A 11 49.35 -35.75 -36.58
C SER A 11 49.57 -34.55 -35.69
N ASP A 12 49.38 -34.73 -34.38
CA ASP A 12 49.66 -33.75 -33.34
C ASP A 12 51.18 -33.53 -33.27
N GLY A 13 51.74 -33.01 -34.37
CA GLY A 13 53.04 -32.36 -34.38
C GLY A 13 52.80 -31.03 -33.69
N GLY A 14 52.67 -31.09 -32.36
CA GLY A 14 52.51 -29.91 -31.52
C GLY A 14 53.61 -28.93 -31.90
N VAL A 15 53.22 -27.83 -32.55
CA VAL A 15 54.14 -26.73 -32.82
C VAL A 15 54.38 -26.09 -31.46
N GLU A 16 55.36 -26.62 -30.72
CA GLU A 16 55.76 -26.08 -29.45
C GLU A 16 56.43 -24.73 -29.70
N ILE A 17 55.81 -23.67 -29.19
CA ILE A 17 56.36 -22.32 -29.24
C ILE A 17 57.72 -22.37 -28.51
N PRO A 18 58.84 -22.02 -29.18
CA PRO A 18 60.17 -22.09 -28.57
C PRO A 18 60.20 -21.37 -27.22
N GLU A 19 60.86 -21.98 -26.25
CA GLU A 19 60.81 -21.59 -24.84
C GLU A 19 61.15 -20.11 -24.59
N LYS A 20 62.08 -19.55 -25.39
CA LYS A 20 62.43 -18.12 -25.37
C LYS A 20 61.26 -17.16 -25.64
N TYR A 21 60.19 -17.62 -26.27
CA TYR A 21 59.00 -16.82 -26.60
C TYR A 21 57.82 -17.10 -25.68
N SER A 22 57.83 -18.22 -24.95
CA SER A 22 56.72 -18.65 -24.08
C SER A 22 57.04 -18.57 -22.60
N CYS A 23 58.32 -18.53 -22.19
CA CYS A 23 58.73 -18.53 -20.79
C CYS A 23 58.21 -17.31 -20.02
N GLU A 24 58.37 -16.11 -20.57
CA GLU A 24 57.96 -14.87 -19.90
C GLU A 24 56.44 -14.71 -19.91
N VAL A 25 55.77 -15.19 -20.96
CA VAL A 25 54.30 -15.22 -21.03
C VAL A 25 53.74 -16.17 -19.97
N ARG A 26 54.26 -17.40 -19.86
CA ARG A 26 53.85 -18.36 -18.81
C ARG A 26 54.10 -17.84 -17.41
N ARG A 27 55.24 -17.17 -17.19
CA ARG A 27 55.57 -16.52 -15.91
C ARG A 27 54.58 -15.40 -15.59
N CYS A 28 54.26 -14.55 -16.57
CA CYS A 28 53.24 -13.51 -16.42
C CYS A 28 51.85 -14.12 -16.17
N GLU A 29 51.49 -15.23 -16.81
CA GLU A 29 50.22 -15.94 -16.63
C GLU A 29 50.11 -16.61 -15.25
N GLU A 30 51.20 -17.14 -14.69
CA GLU A 30 51.25 -17.63 -13.32
C GLU A 30 51.11 -16.50 -12.31
N LEU A 31 51.86 -15.41 -12.49
CA LEU A 31 51.72 -14.20 -11.68
C LEU A 31 50.30 -13.65 -11.77
N PHE A 32 49.72 -13.61 -12.96
CA PHE A 32 48.35 -13.18 -13.18
C PHE A 32 47.35 -14.12 -12.49
N ARG A 33 47.49 -15.45 -12.60
CA ARG A 33 46.64 -16.40 -11.87
C ARG A 33 46.74 -16.28 -10.36
N ASN A 34 47.93 -15.96 -9.83
CA ASN A 34 48.17 -15.78 -8.40
C ASN A 34 47.62 -14.43 -7.87
N VAL A 35 47.51 -13.42 -8.72
CA VAL A 35 46.96 -12.09 -8.37
C VAL A 35 45.49 -11.95 -8.74
N ALA A 36 45.01 -12.74 -9.72
CA ALA A 36 43.64 -12.75 -10.17
C ALA A 36 42.71 -13.16 -9.03
N ILE A 37 41.67 -12.37 -8.84
CA ILE A 37 40.56 -12.64 -7.93
C ILE A 37 40.06 -14.06 -8.22
N SER A 38 39.99 -14.92 -7.20
CA SER A 38 39.54 -16.31 -7.38
C SER A 38 38.23 -16.33 -8.17
N GLU A 39 38.12 -17.20 -9.18
CA GLU A 39 36.90 -17.36 -10.01
C GLU A 39 35.66 -17.78 -9.20
N ASN A 40 35.83 -18.08 -7.91
CA ASN A 40 34.77 -18.38 -6.96
C ASN A 40 34.05 -17.10 -6.50
N LEU A 41 33.63 -16.28 -7.47
CA LEU A 41 32.70 -15.18 -7.22
C LEU A 41 31.33 -15.79 -6.87
N PRO A 42 30.74 -15.43 -5.73
CA PRO A 42 29.45 -15.98 -5.36
C PRO A 42 28.41 -15.59 -6.42
N ARG A 43 27.75 -16.60 -6.98
CA ARG A 43 26.67 -16.42 -7.95
C ARG A 43 25.37 -16.06 -7.21
N GLN A 44 24.42 -15.44 -7.92
CA GLN A 44 23.13 -15.05 -7.35
C GLN A 44 22.36 -16.21 -6.68
N MET A 45 22.61 -17.46 -7.08
CA MET A 45 21.99 -18.66 -6.49
C MET A 45 22.63 -19.12 -5.17
N MET A 46 23.69 -18.46 -4.70
CA MET A 46 24.39 -18.78 -3.47
C MET A 46 24.10 -17.70 -2.43
N LYS A 47 23.64 -18.11 -1.24
CA LYS A 47 23.47 -17.18 -0.12
C LYS A 47 24.84 -16.81 0.42
N THR A 48 25.20 -15.53 0.32
CA THR A 48 26.50 -15.01 0.73
C THR A 48 26.45 -14.39 2.12
N ARG A 49 25.33 -13.74 2.46
CA ARG A 49 25.14 -13.07 3.74
C ARG A 49 23.92 -13.59 4.46
N PRO A 50 23.91 -13.60 5.81
CA PRO A 50 22.78 -14.13 6.59
C PRO A 50 21.48 -13.34 6.38
N ASP A 51 21.56 -12.05 6.06
CA ASP A 51 20.45 -11.11 5.85
C ASP A 51 19.81 -11.18 4.45
N GLU A 52 20.36 -11.99 3.53
CA GLU A 52 19.76 -12.21 2.22
C GLU A 52 18.53 -13.15 2.31
N VAL A 53 17.52 -12.83 1.48
CA VAL A 53 16.27 -13.57 1.31
C VAL A 53 16.17 -14.12 -0.11
N ARG A 54 15.49 -15.26 -0.27
CA ARG A 54 15.28 -15.87 -1.59
C ARG A 54 14.17 -15.12 -2.35
N ASN A 55 14.43 -14.73 -3.60
CA ASN A 55 13.45 -14.13 -4.50
C ASN A 55 12.62 -15.20 -5.25
N THR A 56 11.61 -14.78 -6.00
CA THR A 56 10.71 -15.69 -6.74
C THR A 56 11.42 -16.48 -7.85
N ALA A 57 12.53 -15.98 -8.38
CA ALA A 57 13.36 -16.66 -9.38
C ALA A 57 14.39 -17.63 -8.77
N GLY A 58 14.44 -17.76 -7.44
CA GLY A 58 15.32 -18.69 -6.72
C GLY A 58 16.67 -18.11 -6.30
N GLY A 59 17.01 -16.89 -6.73
CA GLY A 59 18.24 -16.19 -6.33
C GLY A 59 18.12 -15.49 -4.97
N PHE A 60 19.26 -15.14 -4.36
CA PHE A 60 19.33 -14.43 -3.09
C PHE A 60 19.47 -12.91 -3.31
N VAL A 61 18.66 -12.13 -2.60
CA VAL A 61 18.59 -10.66 -2.67
C VAL A 61 18.38 -10.07 -1.27
N PHE A 62 18.57 -8.77 -1.10
CA PHE A 62 18.28 -8.10 0.16
C PHE A 62 16.78 -7.78 0.30
N PRO A 63 16.21 -7.95 1.51
CA PRO A 63 14.85 -7.52 1.77
C PRO A 63 14.75 -6.00 1.65
N VAL A 64 13.63 -5.54 1.10
CA VAL A 64 13.33 -4.12 0.95
C VAL A 64 12.86 -3.58 2.30
N SER A 65 13.34 -2.40 2.70
CA SER A 65 12.87 -1.71 3.91
C SER A 65 11.36 -1.47 3.86
N ASP A 66 10.71 -1.44 5.02
CA ASP A 66 9.27 -1.15 5.14
C ASP A 66 8.87 0.16 4.45
N GLU A 67 9.66 1.23 4.61
CA GLU A 67 9.44 2.53 3.94
C GLU A 67 9.38 2.39 2.41
N THR A 68 10.44 1.82 1.83
CA THR A 68 10.52 1.59 0.39
C THR A 68 9.39 0.68 -0.10
N ARG A 69 8.97 -0.31 0.70
CA ARG A 69 7.86 -1.19 0.33
C ARG A 69 6.53 -0.45 0.30
N VAL A 70 6.23 0.37 1.31
CA VAL A 70 5.05 1.24 1.34
C VAL A 70 5.05 2.18 0.15
N ARG A 71 6.18 2.86 -0.11
CA ARG A 71 6.33 3.81 -1.22
C ARG A 71 6.11 3.14 -2.58
N ARG A 72 6.68 1.94 -2.79
CA ARG A 72 6.47 1.15 -4.03
C ARG A 72 5.00 0.79 -4.21
N PHE A 73 4.34 0.32 -3.15
CA PHE A 73 2.92 -0.02 -3.23
C PHE A 73 2.07 1.21 -3.58
N ILE A 74 2.30 2.35 -2.94
CA ILE A 74 1.51 3.57 -3.17
C ILE A 74 1.75 4.14 -4.58
N ILE A 75 2.99 4.15 -5.07
CA ILE A 75 3.33 4.76 -6.37
C ILE A 75 3.04 3.81 -7.54
N LEU A 76 3.49 2.56 -7.47
CA LEU A 76 3.36 1.61 -8.58
C LEU A 76 2.00 0.92 -8.57
N GLY A 77 1.39 0.79 -7.40
CA GLY A 77 0.20 -0.02 -7.21
C GLY A 77 0.46 -1.50 -7.49
N THR A 78 -0.62 -2.20 -7.79
CA THR A 78 -0.61 -3.63 -8.10
C THR A 78 -1.27 -3.97 -9.43
N SER A 79 -1.71 -2.94 -10.15
CA SER A 79 -2.44 -3.06 -11.40
C SER A 79 -1.56 -3.66 -12.49
N GLY A 80 -2.02 -4.74 -13.10
CA GLY A 80 -1.24 -5.51 -14.09
C GLY A 80 -0.30 -6.56 -13.48
N GLY A 81 -0.26 -6.65 -12.14
CA GLY A 81 0.61 -7.61 -11.43
C GLY A 81 2.10 -7.38 -11.71
N THR A 82 2.89 -8.42 -11.51
CA THR A 82 4.26 -8.50 -12.03
C THR A 82 4.38 -9.70 -12.94
N TYR A 83 5.50 -9.80 -13.66
CA TYR A 83 5.80 -11.00 -14.46
C TYR A 83 5.68 -12.31 -13.65
N TYR A 84 5.89 -12.25 -12.33
CA TYR A 84 5.90 -13.41 -11.44
C TYR A 84 4.64 -13.57 -10.57
N SER A 85 3.71 -12.61 -10.55
CA SER A 85 2.58 -12.63 -9.60
C SER A 85 1.38 -11.86 -10.13
N SER A 86 0.17 -12.37 -9.87
CA SER A 86 -1.06 -11.70 -10.28
C SER A 86 -1.32 -10.41 -9.47
N GLU A 87 -2.19 -9.54 -10.00
CA GLU A 87 -2.62 -8.31 -9.32
C GLU A 87 -3.25 -8.59 -7.93
N LYS A 88 -4.04 -9.65 -7.82
CA LYS A 88 -4.71 -10.02 -6.55
C LYS A 88 -3.69 -10.47 -5.50
N GLU A 89 -2.76 -11.35 -5.88
CA GLU A 89 -1.70 -11.84 -4.98
C GLU A 89 -0.83 -10.69 -4.49
N LEU A 90 -0.37 -9.85 -5.42
CA LEU A 90 0.47 -8.70 -5.09
C LEU A 90 -0.25 -7.70 -4.17
N THR A 91 -1.56 -7.53 -4.35
CA THR A 91 -2.38 -6.71 -3.46
C THR A 91 -2.44 -7.31 -2.05
N MET A 92 -2.70 -8.61 -1.94
CA MET A 92 -2.74 -9.29 -0.64
C MET A 92 -1.38 -9.26 0.07
N ASP A 93 -0.28 -9.45 -0.67
CA ASP A 93 1.07 -9.44 -0.10
C ASP A 93 1.49 -8.05 0.39
N ASN A 94 1.06 -6.99 -0.30
CA ASN A 94 1.27 -5.62 0.17
C ASN A 94 0.38 -5.30 1.37
N VAL A 95 -0.89 -5.72 1.38
CA VAL A 95 -1.79 -5.54 2.53
C VAL A 95 -1.24 -6.26 3.77
N LYS A 96 -0.75 -7.50 3.63
CA LYS A 96 -0.08 -8.24 4.72
C LYS A 96 1.14 -7.49 5.25
N ALA A 97 1.93 -6.89 4.38
CA ALA A 97 3.09 -6.10 4.79
C ALA A 97 2.69 -4.82 5.55
N LEU A 98 1.63 -4.15 5.12
CA LEU A 98 1.09 -3.00 5.87
C LEU A 98 0.56 -3.41 7.25
N ILE A 99 -0.10 -4.57 7.35
CA ILE A 99 -0.54 -5.13 8.63
C ILE A 99 0.66 -5.39 9.56
N ASP A 100 1.72 -6.03 9.05
CA ASP A 100 2.95 -6.30 9.82
C ASP A 100 3.59 -5.00 10.33
N ILE A 101 3.68 -3.95 9.51
CA ILE A 101 4.16 -2.62 9.93
C ILE A 101 3.30 -2.03 11.06
N ILE A 102 1.97 -2.17 10.96
CA ILE A 102 1.06 -1.68 12.01
C ILE A 102 1.24 -2.49 13.30
N GLU A 103 1.38 -3.82 13.21
CA GLU A 103 1.56 -4.72 14.35
C GLU A 103 2.88 -4.48 15.09
N LYS A 104 3.94 -4.10 14.37
CA LYS A 104 5.22 -3.66 14.93
C LYS A 104 5.18 -2.27 15.58
N GLY A 105 4.09 -1.53 15.43
CA GLY A 105 3.94 -0.18 16.02
C GLY A 105 4.44 0.96 15.14
N HIS A 106 4.72 0.71 13.85
CA HIS A 106 5.28 1.69 12.91
C HIS A 106 4.24 2.28 11.94
N GLY A 107 2.95 2.29 12.28
CA GLY A 107 1.88 2.79 11.41
C GLY A 107 1.98 4.28 11.05
N SER A 108 2.68 5.08 11.86
CA SER A 108 2.99 6.48 11.54
C SER A 108 3.83 6.63 10.27
N LEU A 109 4.69 5.65 9.96
CA LEU A 109 5.46 5.60 8.72
C LEU A 109 4.54 5.55 7.51
N ILE A 110 3.48 4.74 7.57
CA ILE A 110 2.52 4.60 6.47
C ILE A 110 1.80 5.93 6.24
N LEU A 111 1.33 6.57 7.30
CA LEU A 111 0.65 7.87 7.21
C LEU A 111 1.56 8.97 6.64
N LYS A 112 2.82 8.99 7.05
CA LYS A 112 3.82 9.93 6.52
C LYS A 112 3.99 9.75 5.01
N GLU A 113 4.24 8.53 4.55
CA GLU A 113 4.39 8.24 3.11
C GLU A 113 3.11 8.58 2.33
N ILE A 114 1.93 8.25 2.86
CA ILE A 114 0.64 8.61 2.24
C ILE A 114 0.54 10.13 2.06
N TYR A 115 0.82 10.89 3.12
CA TYR A 115 0.67 12.34 3.11
C TYR A 115 1.65 13.00 2.14
N GLU A 116 2.94 12.63 2.22
CA GLU A 116 3.99 13.18 1.35
C GLU A 116 3.73 12.86 -0.13
N ILE A 117 3.33 11.63 -0.46
CA ILE A 117 3.06 11.21 -1.84
C ILE A 117 1.79 11.88 -2.37
N SER A 118 0.75 12.00 -1.54
CA SER A 118 -0.52 12.63 -1.92
C SER A 118 -0.35 14.11 -2.23
N LEU A 119 0.34 14.85 -1.34
CA LEU A 119 0.62 16.27 -1.53
C LEU A 119 1.50 16.52 -2.75
N ALA A 120 2.53 15.70 -2.96
CA ALA A 120 3.41 15.83 -4.11
C ALA A 120 2.80 15.30 -5.42
N GLY A 121 1.63 14.65 -5.37
CA GLY A 121 0.97 14.08 -6.56
C GLY A 121 1.78 13.01 -7.28
N ARG A 122 2.62 12.24 -6.56
CA ARG A 122 3.57 11.29 -7.17
C ARG A 122 2.95 9.95 -7.58
N ASN A 123 1.73 9.64 -7.14
CA ASN A 123 1.04 8.40 -7.47
C ASN A 123 0.12 8.57 -8.68
N PRO A 124 0.30 7.79 -9.77
CA PRO A 124 -0.58 7.85 -10.94
C PRO A 124 -2.02 7.41 -10.66
N LYS A 125 -2.20 6.39 -9.79
CA LYS A 125 -3.51 5.89 -9.35
C LYS A 125 -3.68 6.13 -7.85
N GLN A 126 -4.89 6.52 -7.45
CA GLN A 126 -5.20 6.81 -6.04
C GLN A 126 -5.59 5.56 -5.24
N ASP A 127 -6.04 4.49 -5.89
CA ASP A 127 -6.52 3.26 -5.26
C ASP A 127 -5.55 2.65 -4.22
N PRO A 128 -4.25 2.45 -4.51
CA PRO A 128 -3.32 1.87 -3.53
C PRO A 128 -3.13 2.76 -2.29
N LEU A 129 -3.07 4.08 -2.51
CA LEU A 129 -2.95 5.09 -1.46
C LEU A 129 -4.18 5.07 -0.55
N LEU A 130 -5.38 5.07 -1.14
CA LEU A 130 -6.64 5.07 -0.40
C LEU A 130 -6.88 3.73 0.32
N MET A 131 -6.44 2.61 -0.23
CA MET A 131 -6.45 1.31 0.46
C MET A 131 -5.56 1.33 1.70
N ALA A 132 -4.32 1.82 1.58
CA ALA A 132 -3.41 1.95 2.71
C ALA A 132 -3.98 2.89 3.80
N LEU A 133 -4.57 4.02 3.39
CA LEU A 133 -5.23 4.96 4.31
C LEU A 133 -6.42 4.31 5.02
N ALA A 134 -7.27 3.59 4.29
CA ALA A 134 -8.41 2.88 4.85
C ALA A 134 -8.00 1.80 5.86
N LEU A 135 -6.89 1.09 5.59
CA LEU A 135 -6.30 0.14 6.52
C LEU A 135 -5.84 0.82 7.81
N CYS A 136 -5.08 1.91 7.71
CA CYS A 136 -4.70 2.69 8.90
C CYS A 136 -5.90 3.27 9.64
N ALA A 137 -7.04 3.54 8.99
CA ALA A 137 -8.23 4.07 9.64
C ALA A 137 -9.09 3.01 10.34
N ARG A 138 -9.01 1.74 9.89
CA ARG A 138 -9.98 0.68 10.26
C ARG A 138 -9.37 -0.60 10.81
N TYR A 139 -8.05 -0.67 10.97
CA TYR A 139 -7.38 -1.88 11.43
C TYR A 139 -7.85 -2.33 12.83
N ASN A 140 -8.35 -3.56 12.95
CA ASN A 140 -8.77 -4.20 14.22
C ASN A 140 -9.74 -3.38 15.10
N VAL A 141 -10.57 -2.52 14.52
CA VAL A 141 -11.56 -1.73 15.30
C VAL A 141 -12.57 -2.63 16.02
N CYS A 142 -12.92 -3.79 15.45
CA CYS A 142 -13.99 -4.67 15.95
C CYS A 142 -13.47 -5.85 16.80
N ASP A 143 -12.27 -6.34 16.53
CA ASP A 143 -11.72 -7.57 17.12
C ASP A 143 -11.00 -7.36 18.45
N TYR A 144 -10.84 -6.10 18.87
CA TYR A 144 -10.04 -5.79 20.04
C TYR A 144 -10.63 -6.40 21.32
N VAL A 145 -11.93 -6.20 21.59
CA VAL A 145 -12.59 -6.66 22.82
C VAL A 145 -12.63 -8.20 22.94
N ALA A 146 -12.73 -8.92 21.81
CA ALA A 146 -12.73 -10.38 21.79
C ALA A 146 -11.32 -10.96 22.03
N LYS A 147 -10.28 -10.38 21.43
CA LYS A 147 -8.87 -10.80 21.63
C LYS A 147 -8.34 -10.43 23.03
N MET A 148 -8.84 -9.36 23.65
CA MET A 148 -8.53 -8.98 25.04
C MET A 148 -8.88 -10.07 26.06
N ARG A 149 -10.02 -10.75 25.87
CA ARG A 149 -10.47 -11.84 26.77
C ARG A 149 -9.57 -13.07 26.71
N GLN A 150 -8.87 -13.28 25.59
CA GLN A 150 -7.93 -14.40 25.40
C GLN A 150 -6.48 -14.02 25.76
N ALA A 151 -6.18 -12.72 25.83
CA ALA A 151 -4.85 -12.19 26.14
C ALA A 151 -4.56 -12.11 27.65
N GLU A 152 -5.22 -12.90 28.50
CA GLU A 152 -4.95 -13.06 29.93
C GLU A 152 -3.50 -13.50 30.25
N LYS A 153 -2.68 -13.76 29.22
CA LYS A 153 -1.25 -14.10 29.32
C LYS A 153 -0.28 -12.96 28.94
N ALA A 154 -0.76 -11.85 28.38
CA ALA A 154 0.05 -10.68 28.06
C ALA A 154 -0.03 -9.65 29.19
N SER A 155 1.06 -8.89 29.41
CA SER A 155 1.05 -7.79 30.38
C SER A 155 -0.05 -6.78 30.01
N GLU A 156 -0.97 -6.51 30.95
CA GLU A 156 -2.07 -5.54 30.83
C GLU A 156 -1.59 -4.17 30.28
N ALA A 157 -0.35 -3.78 30.61
CA ALA A 157 0.28 -2.56 30.11
C ALA A 157 0.53 -2.58 28.58
N LEU A 158 0.99 -3.70 28.02
CA LEU A 158 1.24 -3.84 26.57
C LEU A 158 -0.06 -3.72 25.79
N VAL A 159 -1.10 -4.34 26.34
CA VAL A 159 -2.47 -4.28 25.86
C VAL A 159 -2.98 -2.84 25.81
N ALA A 160 -2.90 -2.12 26.93
CA ALA A 160 -3.30 -0.71 27.01
C ALA A 160 -2.50 0.19 26.05
N ALA A 161 -1.19 -0.04 25.92
CA ALA A 161 -0.33 0.68 24.99
C ALA A 161 -0.74 0.44 23.53
N LYS A 162 -1.01 -0.81 23.14
CA LYS A 162 -1.48 -1.16 21.80
C LYS A 162 -2.82 -0.50 21.48
N HIS A 163 -3.76 -0.49 22.43
CA HIS A 163 -5.04 0.22 22.26
C HIS A 163 -4.85 1.70 21.99
N LYS A 164 -4.02 2.37 22.81
CA LYS A 164 -3.74 3.80 22.68
C LYS A 164 -3.10 4.10 21.32
N TYR A 165 -2.12 3.31 20.92
CA TYR A 165 -1.47 3.42 19.61
C TYR A 165 -2.47 3.30 18.46
N LEU A 166 -3.32 2.25 18.45
CA LEU A 166 -4.31 2.05 17.40
C LEU A 166 -5.36 3.17 17.38
N SER A 167 -5.78 3.65 18.55
CA SER A 167 -6.71 4.77 18.66
C SER A 167 -6.15 6.04 18.02
N GLU A 168 -4.88 6.39 18.30
CA GLU A 168 -4.23 7.55 17.70
C GLU A 168 -3.92 7.34 16.21
N LEU A 169 -3.62 6.10 15.78
CA LEU A 169 -3.46 5.78 14.37
C LEU A 169 -4.76 6.01 13.59
N HIS A 170 -5.89 5.51 14.10
CA HIS A 170 -7.20 5.71 13.48
C HIS A 170 -7.57 7.19 13.38
N LYS A 171 -7.30 7.95 14.46
CA LYS A 171 -7.54 9.39 14.51
C LYS A 171 -6.68 10.17 13.53
N SER A 172 -5.40 9.84 13.44
CA SER A 172 -4.48 10.48 12.52
C SER A 172 -4.83 10.15 11.06
N ALA A 173 -5.15 8.89 10.77
CA ALA A 173 -5.58 8.45 9.44
C ALA A 173 -6.84 9.19 8.98
N LEU A 174 -7.86 9.28 9.83
CA LEU A 174 -9.09 10.01 9.53
C LEU A 174 -8.88 11.53 9.47
N GLY A 175 -7.95 12.07 10.25
CA GLY A 175 -7.61 13.49 10.25
C GLY A 175 -7.06 13.98 8.90
N ILE A 176 -6.29 13.17 8.17
CA ILE A 176 -5.72 13.55 6.88
C ILE A 176 -6.65 13.28 5.68
N VAL A 177 -7.85 12.71 5.91
CA VAL A 177 -8.78 12.35 4.83
C VAL A 177 -9.17 13.57 4.00
N ASN A 178 -9.37 14.73 4.61
CA ASN A 178 -9.79 15.91 3.87
C ASN A 178 -8.73 16.42 2.89
N ASP A 179 -7.46 16.30 3.26
CA ASP A 179 -6.31 16.71 2.44
C ASP A 179 -6.08 15.71 1.30
N VAL A 180 -6.18 14.41 1.60
CA VAL A 180 -5.94 13.33 0.63
C VAL A 180 -7.11 13.17 -0.34
N CYS A 181 -8.34 13.14 0.17
CA CYS A 181 -9.55 12.92 -0.62
C CYS A 181 -10.06 14.23 -1.24
N ARG A 182 -9.32 14.78 -2.19
CA ARG A 182 -9.62 16.09 -2.82
C ARG A 182 -10.99 16.16 -3.54
N ILE A 183 -11.45 15.05 -4.12
CA ILE A 183 -12.68 14.97 -4.92
C ILE A 183 -13.59 13.82 -4.46
N PRO A 184 -14.90 13.82 -4.81
CA PRO A 184 -15.83 12.77 -4.41
C PRO A 184 -15.39 11.35 -4.78
N THR A 185 -14.79 11.17 -5.97
CA THR A 185 -14.26 9.85 -6.38
C THR A 185 -13.28 9.28 -5.36
N HIS A 186 -12.40 10.10 -4.77
CA HIS A 186 -11.44 9.63 -3.77
C HIS A 186 -12.16 9.28 -2.47
N LEU A 187 -13.11 10.13 -2.04
CA LEU A 187 -13.90 9.89 -0.85
C LEU A 187 -14.70 8.58 -0.95
N PHE A 188 -15.36 8.35 -2.08
CA PHE A 188 -16.13 7.14 -2.35
C PHE A 188 -15.23 5.89 -2.37
N THR A 189 -14.07 5.95 -3.03
CA THR A 189 -13.11 4.85 -3.03
C THR A 189 -12.55 4.57 -1.63
N PHE A 190 -12.26 5.59 -0.84
CA PHE A 190 -11.85 5.44 0.56
C PHE A 190 -12.92 4.76 1.40
N VAL A 191 -14.17 5.22 1.33
CA VAL A 191 -15.30 4.62 2.06
C VAL A 191 -15.51 3.16 1.67
N LYS A 192 -15.42 2.85 0.37
CA LYS A 192 -15.48 1.48 -0.15
C LYS A 192 -14.40 0.60 0.48
N TYR A 193 -13.16 1.06 0.59
CA TYR A 193 -12.11 0.28 1.25
C TYR A 193 -12.32 0.14 2.76
N CYS A 194 -12.79 1.20 3.44
CA CYS A 194 -13.15 1.11 4.85
C CYS A 194 -14.25 0.07 5.10
N GLU A 195 -15.23 -0.01 4.20
CA GLU A 195 -16.29 -1.02 4.23
C GLU A 195 -15.71 -2.42 4.01
N MET A 196 -14.89 -2.63 2.99
CA MET A 196 -14.25 -3.93 2.71
C MET A 196 -13.45 -4.44 3.92
N ILE A 197 -12.65 -3.56 4.53
CA ILE A 197 -11.84 -3.91 5.70
C ILE A 197 -12.74 -4.25 6.88
N SER A 198 -13.77 -3.43 7.13
CA SER A 198 -14.71 -3.68 8.24
C SER A 198 -15.47 -4.99 8.09
N HIS A 199 -15.76 -5.44 6.86
CA HIS A 199 -16.36 -6.76 6.60
C HIS A 199 -15.37 -7.91 6.80
N SER A 200 -14.10 -7.72 6.43
CA SER A 200 -13.06 -8.75 6.59
C SER A 200 -12.63 -8.96 8.04
N THR A 201 -12.83 -7.97 8.92
CA THR A 201 -12.45 -8.01 10.35
C THR A 201 -13.68 -8.13 11.26
N GLN A 202 -14.76 -8.75 10.79
CA GLN A 202 -15.93 -8.99 11.65
C GLN A 202 -15.64 -10.21 12.54
N PRO A 203 -16.00 -10.15 13.84
CA PRO A 203 -15.92 -11.32 14.69
C PRO A 203 -16.91 -12.38 14.17
N GLU A 204 -16.48 -13.65 14.15
CA GLU A 204 -17.34 -14.78 13.74
C GLU A 204 -18.56 -14.91 14.66
N GLU A 205 -18.38 -14.59 15.94
CA GLU A 205 -19.44 -14.56 16.96
C GLU A 205 -19.56 -13.18 17.60
N GLY A 206 -20.78 -12.62 17.63
CA GLY A 206 -21.09 -11.37 18.31
C GLY A 206 -21.70 -10.29 17.41
N LYS A 207 -21.78 -9.05 17.94
CA LYS A 207 -22.42 -7.93 17.25
C LYS A 207 -21.52 -7.39 16.14
N LYS A 208 -21.96 -7.57 14.89
CA LYS A 208 -21.32 -6.97 13.72
C LYS A 208 -21.29 -5.45 13.85
N SER A 209 -20.13 -4.86 13.66
CA SER A 209 -19.98 -3.41 13.58
C SER A 209 -20.30 -2.93 12.17
N THR A 210 -21.09 -1.88 12.05
CA THR A 210 -21.45 -1.27 10.76
C THR A 210 -20.29 -0.53 10.10
N GLY A 211 -19.18 -0.32 10.81
CA GLY A 211 -18.04 0.46 10.33
C GLY A 211 -18.17 1.98 10.52
N TRP A 212 -19.38 2.47 10.78
CA TRP A 212 -19.70 3.90 10.88
C TRP A 212 -19.64 4.41 12.32
N GLY A 213 -18.46 4.38 12.94
CA GLY A 213 -18.24 4.95 14.27
C GLY A 213 -18.35 6.49 14.29
N ARG A 214 -18.36 7.09 15.50
CA ARG A 214 -18.42 8.56 15.67
C ARG A 214 -17.37 9.29 14.84
N LEU A 215 -16.14 8.80 14.85
CA LEU A 215 -15.01 9.45 14.17
C LEU A 215 -15.14 9.40 12.64
N MET A 216 -15.61 8.27 12.09
CA MET A 216 -15.87 8.12 10.66
C MET A 216 -16.98 9.07 10.20
N ARG A 217 -18.10 9.11 10.93
CA ARG A 217 -19.20 10.05 10.63
C ARG A 217 -18.68 11.48 10.65
N GLN A 218 -18.01 11.89 11.73
CA GLN A 218 -17.44 13.24 11.86
C GLN A 218 -16.53 13.60 10.69
N THR A 219 -15.65 12.69 10.28
CA THR A 219 -14.73 12.90 9.15
C THR A 219 -15.47 13.16 7.85
N ILE A 220 -16.53 12.40 7.57
CA ILE A 220 -17.36 12.61 6.36
C ILE A 220 -18.12 13.95 6.45
N GLN A 221 -18.67 14.30 7.62
CA GLN A 221 -19.34 15.60 7.80
C GLN A 221 -18.36 16.76 7.56
N ASP A 222 -17.16 16.68 8.14
CA ASP A 222 -16.13 17.70 7.99
C ASP A 222 -15.64 17.82 6.54
N TRP A 223 -15.60 16.70 5.80
CA TRP A 223 -15.25 16.72 4.38
C TRP A 223 -16.22 17.60 3.58
N TYR A 224 -17.53 17.41 3.75
CA TYR A 224 -18.55 18.22 3.07
C TYR A 224 -18.55 19.68 3.54
N ALA A 225 -18.48 19.89 4.86
CA ALA A 225 -18.47 21.22 5.45
C ALA A 225 -17.21 22.05 5.09
N SER A 226 -16.13 21.40 4.65
CA SER A 226 -14.90 22.08 4.24
C SER A 226 -14.90 22.61 2.80
N LYS A 227 -15.91 22.27 1.98
CA LYS A 227 -15.98 22.70 0.58
C LYS A 227 -16.80 23.98 0.48
N ALA A 228 -16.35 24.93 -0.33
CA ALA A 228 -17.15 26.11 -0.68
C ALA A 228 -18.44 25.68 -1.39
N PRO A 229 -19.55 26.43 -1.27
CA PRO A 229 -20.84 26.08 -1.87
C PRO A 229 -20.77 25.77 -3.36
N GLU A 230 -20.04 26.56 -4.14
CA GLU A 230 -19.89 26.37 -5.59
C GLU A 230 -19.11 25.08 -5.91
N GLN A 231 -18.05 24.82 -5.14
CA GLN A 231 -17.27 23.59 -5.28
C GLN A 231 -18.11 22.36 -4.90
N LEU A 232 -18.92 22.46 -3.85
CA LEU A 232 -19.82 21.41 -3.43
C LEU A 232 -20.89 21.15 -4.50
N ALA A 233 -21.50 22.18 -5.07
CA ALA A 233 -22.45 22.06 -6.17
C ALA A 233 -21.83 21.33 -7.38
N MET A 234 -20.59 21.70 -7.75
CA MET A 234 -19.85 21.00 -8.81
C MET A 234 -19.60 19.53 -8.45
N HIS A 235 -19.21 19.24 -7.20
CA HIS A 235 -19.00 17.86 -6.74
C HIS A 235 -20.28 17.02 -6.85
N LEU A 236 -21.42 17.53 -6.37
CA LEU A 236 -22.70 16.84 -6.37
C LEU A 236 -23.20 16.55 -7.80
N THR A 237 -22.97 17.46 -8.74
CA THR A 237 -23.45 17.35 -10.13
C THR A 237 -22.50 16.58 -11.04
N LYS A 238 -21.18 16.78 -10.92
CA LYS A 238 -20.17 16.11 -11.77
C LYS A 238 -19.88 14.67 -11.31
N TYR A 239 -19.91 14.43 -10.01
CA TYR A 239 -19.59 13.14 -9.41
C TYR A 239 -20.74 12.61 -8.55
N PRO A 240 -21.97 12.47 -9.08
CA PRO A 240 -23.14 12.09 -8.28
C PRO A 240 -22.97 10.74 -7.56
N GLN A 241 -22.27 9.81 -8.22
CA GLN A 241 -21.88 8.51 -7.69
C GLN A 241 -20.59 8.00 -8.35
N ARG A 242 -19.76 7.24 -7.63
CA ARG A 242 -18.65 6.45 -8.20
C ARG A 242 -18.42 5.18 -7.37
N GLY A 243 -17.99 4.11 -8.04
CA GLY A 243 -17.54 2.89 -7.36
C GLY A 243 -18.61 2.22 -6.48
N GLY A 244 -19.90 2.43 -6.76
CA GLY A 244 -21.03 1.90 -5.98
C GLY A 244 -21.49 2.79 -4.83
N TRP A 245 -20.89 3.97 -4.64
CA TRP A 245 -21.26 4.93 -3.59
C TRP A 245 -21.79 6.23 -4.18
N SER A 246 -22.81 6.80 -3.55
CA SER A 246 -23.36 8.12 -3.88
C SER A 246 -23.24 9.11 -2.72
N HIS A 247 -23.40 10.40 -3.02
CA HIS A 247 -23.51 11.42 -1.98
C HIS A 247 -24.68 11.14 -1.03
N ARG A 248 -25.81 10.68 -1.56
CA ARG A 248 -27.00 10.29 -0.78
C ARG A 248 -26.71 9.21 0.26
N ASP A 249 -25.90 8.21 -0.10
CA ASP A 249 -25.52 7.13 0.82
C ASP A 249 -24.66 7.67 1.96
N LEU A 250 -23.67 8.51 1.64
CA LEU A 250 -22.83 9.15 2.65
C LEU A 250 -23.64 10.05 3.58
N PHE A 251 -24.60 10.80 3.05
CA PHE A 251 -25.49 11.64 3.86
C PHE A 251 -26.38 10.82 4.81
N ARG A 252 -26.92 9.70 4.32
CA ARG A 252 -27.70 8.76 5.14
C ARG A 252 -26.92 8.20 6.31
N LEU A 253 -25.63 7.94 6.13
CA LEU A 253 -24.79 7.27 7.14
C LEU A 253 -24.05 8.24 8.05
N ALA A 254 -23.58 9.37 7.50
CA ALA A 254 -22.82 10.36 8.25
C ALA A 254 -23.72 11.34 9.02
N HIS A 255 -24.95 11.55 8.57
CA HIS A 255 -25.87 12.59 9.04
C HIS A 255 -25.19 13.98 9.13
N PRO A 256 -24.72 14.55 8.00
CA PRO A 256 -24.09 15.88 7.99
C PRO A 256 -25.02 16.95 8.55
N THR A 257 -24.47 17.78 9.44
CA THR A 257 -25.15 18.93 10.01
C THR A 257 -24.51 20.22 9.51
N LEU A 258 -25.32 21.25 9.33
CA LEU A 258 -24.85 22.59 8.99
C LEU A 258 -24.14 23.18 10.22
N LYS A 259 -22.94 23.73 10.03
CA LYS A 259 -22.22 24.40 11.12
C LYS A 259 -22.73 25.83 11.23
N GLU A 260 -23.20 26.22 12.42
CA GLU A 260 -23.74 27.56 12.72
C GLU A 260 -22.78 28.74 12.48
N LYS A 261 -21.50 28.47 12.24
CA LYS A 261 -20.45 29.49 12.08
C LYS A 261 -20.33 30.07 10.66
N ALA A 262 -21.17 29.66 9.73
CA ALA A 262 -21.19 30.22 8.38
C ALA A 262 -22.01 31.51 8.33
N GLU A 263 -21.66 32.42 7.41
CA GLU A 263 -22.48 33.60 7.13
C GLU A 263 -23.90 33.18 6.71
N GLU A 264 -24.91 33.98 7.07
CA GLU A 264 -26.33 33.63 6.88
C GLU A 264 -26.67 33.23 5.43
N ASN A 265 -26.09 33.92 4.44
CA ASN A 265 -26.25 33.57 3.03
C ASN A 265 -25.67 32.20 2.66
N SER A 266 -24.49 31.86 3.21
CA SER A 266 -23.86 30.56 2.96
C SER A 266 -24.62 29.41 3.62
N ILE A 267 -25.28 29.64 4.75
CA ILE A 267 -26.11 28.62 5.42
C ILE A 267 -27.24 28.15 4.50
N LEU A 268 -27.94 29.08 3.86
CA LEU A 268 -29.02 28.76 2.91
C LEU A 268 -28.51 27.97 1.71
N GLU A 269 -27.35 28.33 1.16
CA GLU A 269 -26.73 27.60 0.06
C GLU A 269 -26.39 26.16 0.45
N TYR A 270 -25.76 25.97 1.61
CA TYR A 270 -25.47 24.62 2.10
C TYR A 270 -26.75 23.82 2.37
N GLU A 271 -27.80 24.44 2.92
CA GLU A 271 -29.08 23.77 3.15
C GLU A 271 -29.68 23.25 1.84
N GLN A 272 -29.70 24.10 0.80
CA GLN A 272 -30.19 23.72 -0.53
C GLN A 272 -29.35 22.61 -1.17
N LEU A 273 -28.02 22.69 -1.05
CA LEU A 273 -27.13 21.66 -1.57
C LEU A 273 -27.25 20.33 -0.83
N TYR A 274 -27.44 20.38 0.50
CA TYR A 274 -27.65 19.20 1.32
C TYR A 274 -29.00 18.54 1.02
N HIS A 275 -30.04 19.35 0.81
CA HIS A 275 -31.33 18.89 0.33
C HIS A 275 -31.20 18.21 -1.04
N PHE A 276 -30.53 18.87 -1.99
CA PHE A 276 -30.26 18.33 -3.32
C PHE A 276 -29.49 17.00 -3.26
N ALA A 277 -28.48 16.87 -2.40
CA ALA A 277 -27.73 15.63 -2.24
C ALA A 277 -28.59 14.43 -1.80
N VAL A 278 -29.68 14.68 -1.05
CA VAL A 278 -30.56 13.63 -0.53
C VAL A 278 -31.77 13.37 -1.43
N LYS A 279 -32.34 14.42 -2.03
CA LYS A 279 -33.60 14.38 -2.77
C LYS A 279 -33.42 14.42 -4.29
N GLY A 280 -32.31 14.98 -4.77
CA GLY A 280 -32.04 15.18 -6.21
C GLY A 280 -32.70 16.43 -6.80
N GLU A 281 -33.34 17.25 -5.96
CA GLU A 281 -34.01 18.50 -6.34
C GLU A 281 -33.75 19.59 -5.30
N PHE A 282 -33.77 20.84 -5.73
CA PHE A 282 -33.73 21.99 -4.81
C PHE A 282 -35.08 22.15 -4.12
N CYS A 283 -35.07 22.63 -2.88
CA CYS A 283 -36.32 22.89 -2.16
C CYS A 283 -37.02 24.08 -2.83
N ALA A 284 -38.31 23.93 -3.15
CA ALA A 284 -39.12 25.06 -3.62
C ALA A 284 -39.30 26.03 -2.45
N THR A 285 -38.57 27.13 -2.47
CA THR A 285 -38.72 28.26 -1.55
C THR A 285 -40.00 29.02 -1.82
#